data_AF-A0A0P9G702-F1
#
_entry.id   AF-A0A0P9G702-F1
#
_cell.length_a   1.000
_cell.length_b   1.000
_cell.length_c   1.000
_cell.angle_alpha   90.00
_cell.angle_beta   90.00
_cell.angle_gamma   90.00
#
_symmetry.space_group_name_H-M   'P 1'
#
loop_
_entity.id
_entity.type
_entity.pdbx_description
1 polymer ?
#
loop_
_entity_poly.entity_id
_entity_poly.type
_entity_poly.pdbx_seq_one_letter_code
_entity_poly.pdbx_strand_id
1 'polypeptide(L)' 'MQLVRVFTLPGGKQIWREVRSTDGYMSVHPKMQHFGLGDVEFANIQVVWPNGEVTQLDKVNANQIKLITL' A
#
# COMPACT_ATOMS: atom_id res chain seq x y z
N MET A 1 2.48 -2.23 16.18
CA MET A 1 2.74 -1.11 15.24
C MET A 1 2.07 -1.42 13.91
N GLN A 2 1.18 -0.53 13.46
CA GLN A 2 0.21 -0.76 12.38
C GLN A 2 0.37 0.32 11.31
N LEU A 3 0.35 -0.08 10.04
CA LEU A 3 0.38 0.80 8.87
C LEU A 3 -0.84 0.52 8.00
N VAL A 4 -1.42 1.56 7.41
CA VAL A 4 -2.57 1.44 6.51
C VAL A 4 -2.15 1.87 5.11
N ARG A 5 -2.46 1.07 4.11
CA ARG A 5 -2.27 1.41 2.69
C ARG A 5 -3.62 1.51 2.01
N VAL A 6 -3.82 2.57 1.24
CA VAL A 6 -5.00 2.78 0.42
C VAL A 6 -4.55 2.95 -1.03
N PHE A 7 -5.19 2.24 -1.93
CA PHE A 7 -4.96 2.27 -3.37
C PHE A 7 -6.24 2.72 -4.04
N THR A 8 -6.14 3.77 -4.85
CA THR A 8 -7.28 4.33 -5.60
C THR A 8 -7.05 4.08 -7.08
N LEU A 9 -7.94 3.30 -7.69
CA LEU A 9 -7.93 2.95 -9.10
C LEU A 9 -8.63 4.04 -9.94
N PRO A 10 -8.26 4.19 -11.22
CA PRO A 10 -9.06 4.90 -12.20
C PRO A 10 -10.49 4.35 -12.20
N GLY A 11 -11.49 5.21 -12.02
CA GLY A 11 -12.89 4.82 -11.82
C GLY A 11 -13.37 4.84 -10.36
N GLY A 12 -12.52 5.26 -9.42
CA GLY A 12 -12.93 5.55 -8.04
C GLY A 12 -12.98 4.33 -7.11
N LYS A 13 -12.67 3.13 -7.61
CA LYS A 13 -12.56 1.93 -6.79
C LYS A 13 -11.37 2.06 -5.84
N GLN A 14 -11.63 1.86 -4.55
CA GLN A 14 -10.60 1.87 -3.51
C GLN A 14 -10.34 0.47 -2.99
N ILE A 15 -9.07 0.15 -2.82
CA ILE A 15 -8.60 -1.08 -2.18
C ILE A 15 -7.75 -0.64 -1.00
N TRP A 16 -7.99 -1.21 0.19
CA TRP A 16 -7.17 -0.90 1.35
C TRP A 16 -6.69 -2.17 2.02
N ARG A 17 -5.52 -2.08 2.66
CA ARG A 17 -4.98 -3.14 3.49
C ARG A 17 -4.24 -2.55 4.67
N GLU A 18 -4.52 -3.10 5.83
CA GLU A 18 -3.78 -2.85 7.05
C GLU A 18 -2.65 -3.88 7.18
N VAL A 19 -1.43 -3.41 7.46
CA VAL A 19 -0.25 -4.25 7.66
C VAL A 19 0.26 -4.04 9.08
N ARG A 20 0.27 -5.10 9.87
CA ARG A 20 0.81 -5.13 11.22
C ARG A 20 2.21 -5.74 11.20
N SER A 21 3.13 -5.18 11.97
CA SER A 21 4.51 -5.70 12.02
C SER A 21 4.64 -7.01 12.79
N THR A 22 3.66 -7.34 13.65
CA THR A 22 3.69 -8.52 14.50
C THR A 22 2.25 -8.94 14.79
N ASP A 23 1.86 -10.15 14.36
CA ASP A 23 0.59 -10.77 14.75
C ASP A 23 0.78 -11.88 15.81
N GLY A 24 2.03 -12.18 16.20
CA GLY A 24 2.39 -13.10 17.28
C GLY A 24 3.91 -13.26 17.47
N TYR A 25 4.36 -14.02 18.47
CA TYR A 25 5.78 -14.31 18.68
C TYR A 25 6.34 -15.02 17.43
N MET A 26 7.34 -14.41 16.78
CA MET A 26 7.97 -14.83 15.51
C MET A 26 7.12 -14.77 14.23
N SER A 27 5.88 -14.26 14.27
CA SER A 27 5.05 -14.07 13.07
C SER A 27 5.13 -12.63 12.58
N VAL A 28 5.89 -12.42 11.50
CA VAL A 28 6.06 -11.11 10.85
C VAL A 28 5.37 -11.10 9.49
N HIS A 29 4.53 -10.09 9.24
CA HIS A 29 3.98 -9.90 7.90
C HIS A 29 5.01 -9.23 6.98
N PRO A 30 5.10 -9.66 5.71
CA PRO A 30 5.91 -8.97 4.72
C PRO A 30 5.44 -7.52 4.54
N LYS A 31 6.37 -6.56 4.58
CA LYS A 31 6.10 -5.15 4.28
C LYS A 31 5.90 -4.90 2.77
N MET A 32 6.24 -5.88 1.94
CA MET A 32 5.91 -5.92 0.52
C MET A 32 4.43 -6.26 0.34
N GLN A 33 3.72 -5.50 -0.49
CA GLN A 33 2.30 -5.72 -0.75
C GLN A 33 2.06 -5.77 -2.25
N HIS A 34 1.38 -6.83 -2.68
CA HIS A 34 0.94 -7.02 -4.05
C HIS A 34 -0.56 -6.79 -4.09
N PHE A 35 -1.04 -6.03 -5.08
CA PHE A 35 -2.44 -5.75 -5.30
C PHE A 35 -2.74 -5.81 -6.79
N GLY A 36 -3.90 -6.36 -7.14
CA GLY A 36 -4.35 -6.44 -8.52
C GLY A 36 -4.98 -5.13 -8.98
N LEU A 37 -4.59 -4.68 -10.16
CA LEU A 37 -5.17 -3.49 -10.81
C LEU A 37 -6.35 -3.87 -11.74
N GLY A 38 -6.40 -5.09 -12.25
CA GLY A 38 -7.34 -5.45 -13.32
C GLY A 38 -6.87 -4.84 -14.64
N ASP A 39 -7.77 -4.17 -15.37
CA ASP A 39 -7.49 -3.59 -16.69
C ASP A 39 -6.88 -2.18 -16.65
N VAL A 40 -6.65 -1.61 -15.46
CA VAL A 40 -6.10 -0.25 -15.34
C VAL A 40 -4.57 -0.25 -15.28
N GLU A 41 -3.96 0.72 -15.96
CA GLU A 41 -2.51 0.80 -16.11
C GLU A 41 -1.80 1.56 -14.98
N PHE A 42 -2.54 2.23 -14.09
CA PHE A 42 -1.97 2.97 -12.96
C PHE A 42 -2.91 3.02 -11.76
N ALA A 43 -2.37 3.36 -10.59
CA ALA A 43 -3.15 3.66 -9.39
C ALA A 43 -2.49 4.78 -8.56
N ASN A 44 -3.31 5.49 -7.77
CA ASN A 44 -2.80 6.38 -6.74
C ASN A 44 -2.63 5.59 -5.44
N ILE A 45 -1.50 5.78 -4.76
CA ILE A 45 -1.12 5.05 -3.56
C ILE A 45 -1.00 6.04 -2.40
N GLN A 46 -1.68 5.74 -1.30
CA GLN A 46 -1.51 6.42 -0.03
C GLN A 46 -1.00 5.43 1.01
N VAL A 47 0.07 5.82 1.70
CA VAL A 47 0.65 5.07 2.81
C VAL A 47 0.54 5.92 4.06
N VAL A 48 -0.16 5.43 5.08
CA VAL A 48 -0.27 6.06 6.39
C VAL A 48 0.64 5.30 7.36
N TRP A 49 1.74 5.95 7.74
CA TRP A 49 2.77 5.38 8.59
C TRP A 49 2.35 5.37 10.07
N PRO A 50 2.96 4.52 10.91
CA PRO A 50 2.59 4.42 12.32
C PRO A 50 2.84 5.69 13.14
N ASN A 51 3.75 6.58 12.67
CA ASN A 51 4.01 7.89 13.26
C ASN A 51 2.96 8.94 12.84
N GLY A 52 1.97 8.58 12.01
CA GLY A 52 0.94 9.48 11.50
C GLY A 52 1.33 10.19 10.20
N GLU A 53 2.55 10.03 9.70
CA GLU A 53 2.94 10.62 8.42
C GLU A 53 2.22 9.93 7.26
N VAL A 54 1.95 10.70 6.22
CA VAL A 54 1.25 10.22 5.03
C VAL A 54 2.10 10.44 3.79
N THR A 55 2.42 9.36 3.10
CA THR A 55 3.06 9.42 1.77
C THR A 55 2.00 9.19 0.71
N GLN A 56 1.92 10.11 -0.26
CA GLN A 56 1.06 9.98 -1.43
C GLN A 56 1.90 9.83 -2.69
N LEU A 57 1.49 8.92 -3.56
CA LEU A 57 2.11 8.68 -4.86
C LEU A 57 1.01 8.61 -5.91
N ASP A 58 0.96 9.58 -6.80
CA ASP A 58 -0.02 9.62 -7.87
C ASP A 58 0.46 8.90 -9.12
N LYS A 59 -0.49 8.31 -9.87
CA LYS A 59 -0.27 7.66 -11.16
C LYS A 59 0.90 6.68 -11.17
N VAL A 60 0.96 5.81 -10.17
CA VAL A 60 1.95 4.73 -10.13
C VAL A 60 1.55 3.68 -11.16
N ASN A 61 2.36 3.53 -12.21
CA ASN A 61 2.13 2.54 -13.26
C ASN A 61 2.09 1.11 -12.72
N ALA A 62 1.34 0.25 -13.40
CA ALA A 62 1.27 -1.18 -13.18
C ALA A 62 2.63 -1.86 -13.41
N ASN A 63 2.75 -3.11 -12.95
CA ASN A 63 3.87 -4.02 -13.27
C ASN A 63 5.26 -3.54 -12.83
N GLN A 64 5.35 -2.81 -11.71
CA GLN A 64 6.62 -2.39 -11.12
C GLN A 64 6.68 -2.69 -9.61
N ILE A 65 7.91 -2.83 -9.11
CA ILE A 65 8.19 -2.88 -7.67
C ILE A 65 8.75 -1.52 -7.27
N LYS A 66 8.11 -0.86 -6.30
CA LYS A 66 8.56 0.45 -5.81
C LYS A 66 8.87 0.38 -4.32
N LEU A 67 10.09 0.77 -3.96
CA LEU A 67 10.48 0.98 -2.57
C LEU A 67 9.96 2.34 -2.10
N ILE A 68 9.29 2.36 -0.96
CA ILE A 68 8.80 3.58 -0.32
C ILE A 68 9.44 3.66 1.05
N THR A 69 10.19 4.71 1.28
CA THR A 69 10.82 5.05 2.56
C THR A 69 10.11 6.25 3.17
N LEU A 70 10.21 6.34 4.50
CA LEU A 70 10.01 7.61 5.21
C LEU A 70 11.14 8.58 4.84
#